data_AF-A0A6I4Z049-F1
#
_entry.id   AF-A0A6I4Z049-F1
#
_cell.length_a   1.000
_cell.length_b   1.000
_cell.length_c   1.000
_cell.angle_alpha   90.00
_cell.angle_beta   90.00
_cell.angle_gamma   90.00
#
_symmetry.space_group_name_H-M   'P 1'
#
loop_
_entity.id
_entity.type
_entity.pdbx_description
1 polymer ?
#
loop_
_entity_poly.entity_id
_entity_poly.type
_entity_poly.pdbx_seq_one_letter_code
_entity_poly.pdbx_strand_id
1 'polypeptide(L)'
;MNNGTTALVSRNGSHPEPAANEVDLLWDGFTPAVTQKLGEPLDEGLVSYRKGRKGRTFAYLEGRTAIDQANRIFGFGGWGWELLGDVTLRESESVDQKTGETRRFRAYSATVRVAVPGSSPRTDVGFHAVTEETVEGHETAFKGCVTDALKRALRGYGEQFGNSLYGDGAPGDVAPALRRTIVSLGRKQGFEEGQVREAVRSRTGQDLDEVPVSELTSLLEAMARKLQSSEAEEEPKAA
;
A
#
# COMPACT_ATOMS: atom_id res chain seq x y z
N MET A 1 5.70 -55.43 54.61
CA MET A 1 6.20 -54.04 54.72
C MET A 1 7.70 -54.06 54.53
N ASN A 2 8.20 -53.78 53.33
CA ASN A 2 9.05 -52.62 53.01
C ASN A 2 9.53 -52.76 51.55
N ASN A 3 9.41 -51.69 50.79
CA ASN A 3 9.60 -51.64 49.35
C ASN A 3 11.09 -51.52 48.98
N GLY A 4 11.55 -52.38 48.07
CA GLY A 4 12.87 -52.27 47.44
C GLY A 4 12.73 -52.10 45.94
N THR A 5 12.88 -50.86 45.47
CA THR A 5 12.81 -50.45 44.06
C THR A 5 14.04 -50.95 43.29
N THR A 6 13.82 -51.74 42.24
CA THR A 6 14.86 -52.13 41.26
C THR A 6 15.01 -51.04 40.20
N ALA A 7 16.17 -50.38 40.16
CA ALA A 7 16.56 -49.51 39.05
C ALA A 7 17.39 -50.33 38.03
N LEU A 8 16.91 -50.41 36.79
CA LEU A 8 17.63 -50.96 35.65
C LEU A 8 18.59 -49.88 35.10
N VAL A 9 19.88 -50.17 35.15
CA VAL A 9 20.92 -49.46 34.40
C VAL A 9 20.92 -50.00 32.96
N SER A 10 20.76 -49.12 31.98
CA SER A 10 21.13 -49.42 30.59
C SER A 10 21.83 -48.22 29.95
N ARG A 11 23.15 -48.37 29.82
CA ARG A 11 24.12 -47.77 28.88
C ARG A 11 23.73 -46.45 28.18
N ASN A 12 24.29 -45.33 28.68
CA ASN A 12 24.45 -44.10 27.91
C ASN A 12 25.55 -44.29 26.86
N GLY A 13 25.16 -44.58 25.63
CA GLY A 13 25.97 -44.34 24.44
C GLY A 13 25.90 -42.86 24.09
N SER A 14 27.04 -42.18 24.17
CA SER A 14 27.22 -40.82 23.68
C SER A 14 27.17 -40.79 22.15
N HIS A 15 25.98 -40.58 21.60
CA HIS A 15 25.85 -39.91 20.31
C HIS A 15 25.66 -38.43 20.61
N PRO A 16 26.55 -37.53 20.16
CA PRO A 16 26.17 -36.12 20.12
C PRO A 16 24.98 -36.06 19.16
N GLU A 17 23.78 -35.78 19.70
CA GLU A 17 22.76 -35.14 18.88
C GLU A 17 23.45 -33.93 18.25
N PRO A 18 23.42 -33.75 16.92
CA PRO A 18 23.81 -32.48 16.37
C PRO A 18 22.86 -31.48 17.02
N ALA A 19 23.40 -30.61 17.88
CA ALA A 19 22.68 -29.43 18.32
C ALA A 19 22.19 -28.79 17.03
N ALA A 20 20.88 -28.86 16.80
CA ALA A 20 20.27 -28.12 15.73
C ALA A 20 20.82 -26.72 15.90
N ASN A 21 21.49 -26.20 14.87
CA ASN A 21 21.64 -24.77 14.75
C ASN A 21 20.20 -24.26 14.83
N GLU A 22 19.77 -23.86 16.02
CA GLU A 22 18.76 -22.83 16.20
C GLU A 22 19.36 -21.67 15.43
N VAL A 23 18.99 -21.61 14.15
CA VAL A 23 19.18 -20.42 13.36
C VAL A 23 18.38 -19.41 14.15
N ASP A 24 19.08 -18.59 14.91
CA ASP A 24 18.53 -17.47 15.66
C ASP A 24 17.55 -16.76 14.72
N LEU A 25 16.26 -17.03 14.89
CA LEU A 25 15.18 -16.25 14.28
C LEU A 25 15.02 -14.96 15.07
N LEU A 26 16.14 -14.37 15.47
CA LEU A 26 16.24 -13.02 15.97
C LEU A 26 16.01 -12.10 14.78
N TRP A 27 14.74 -11.77 14.58
CA TRP A 27 14.42 -10.46 14.03
C TRP A 27 15.00 -9.48 15.05
N ASP A 28 16.22 -8.99 14.82
CA ASP A 28 16.95 -8.04 15.70
C ASP A 28 16.20 -6.72 15.92
N GLY A 29 14.96 -6.63 15.45
CA GLY A 29 14.12 -5.46 15.45
C GLY A 29 14.53 -4.52 14.34
N PHE A 30 13.62 -3.61 14.01
CA PHE A 30 14.01 -2.45 13.25
C PHE A 30 14.90 -1.55 14.10
N THR A 31 15.83 -0.86 13.45
CA THR A 31 16.59 0.20 14.12
C THR A 31 15.62 1.24 14.73
N PRO A 32 16.01 1.95 15.80
CA PRO A 32 15.15 2.98 16.38
C PRO A 32 14.68 4.04 15.36
N ALA A 33 15.54 4.40 14.40
CA ALA A 33 15.21 5.34 13.33
C ALA A 33 14.12 4.80 12.39
N VAL A 34 14.18 3.52 11.99
CA VAL A 34 13.14 2.88 11.17
C VAL A 34 11.83 2.77 11.96
N THR A 35 11.90 2.33 13.22
CA THR A 35 10.73 2.22 14.11
C THR A 35 10.05 3.58 14.28
N GLN A 36 10.81 4.65 14.48
CA GLN A 36 10.29 6.01 14.59
C GLN A 36 9.54 6.41 13.31
N LYS A 37 10.17 6.28 12.15
CA LYS A 37 9.55 6.63 10.85
C LYS A 37 8.28 5.84 10.59
N LEU A 38 8.26 4.54 10.88
CA LEU A 38 7.07 3.69 10.72
C LEU A 38 5.93 4.08 11.67
N GLY A 39 6.25 4.66 12.83
CA GLY A 39 5.28 5.15 13.81
C GLY A 39 4.69 6.52 13.51
N GLU A 40 5.22 7.25 12.52
CA GLU A 40 4.66 8.52 12.07
C GLU A 40 3.29 8.32 11.38
N PRO A 41 2.38 9.30 11.44
CA PRO A 41 1.18 9.28 10.62
C PRO A 41 1.52 9.38 9.13
N LEU A 42 0.67 8.81 8.28
CA LEU A 42 0.81 8.95 6.84
C LEU A 42 0.62 10.43 6.45
N ASP A 43 1.56 10.95 5.68
CA ASP A 43 1.44 12.27 5.08
C ASP A 43 0.29 12.27 4.07
N GLU A 44 -0.75 13.04 4.35
CA GLU A 44 -1.96 13.12 3.53
C GLU A 44 -1.68 13.58 2.09
N GLY A 45 -0.58 14.32 1.86
CA GLY A 45 -0.16 14.71 0.51
C GLY A 45 0.34 13.56 -0.36
N LEU A 46 0.62 12.39 0.22
CA LEU A 46 1.00 11.17 -0.50
C LEU A 46 -0.21 10.34 -0.95
N VAL A 47 -1.41 10.68 -0.46
CA VAL A 47 -2.64 9.92 -0.69
C VAL A 47 -3.27 10.35 -2.02
N SER A 48 -3.48 9.37 -2.90
CA SER A 48 -4.23 9.54 -4.14
C SER A 48 -5.68 9.07 -3.95
N TYR A 49 -6.58 9.58 -4.80
CA TYR A 49 -8.01 9.28 -4.73
C TYR A 49 -8.52 8.83 -6.08
N ARG A 50 -9.29 7.73 -6.10
CA ARG A 50 -9.91 7.20 -7.32
C ARG A 50 -11.42 7.14 -7.20
N LYS A 51 -12.11 7.43 -8.30
CA LYS A 51 -13.56 7.23 -8.40
C LYS A 51 -13.87 5.74 -8.51
N GLY A 52 -14.87 5.32 -7.77
CA GLY A 52 -15.42 3.98 -7.74
C GLY A 52 -16.87 3.96 -8.21
N ARG A 53 -17.48 2.77 -8.17
CA ARG A 53 -18.88 2.59 -8.54
C ARG A 53 -19.81 3.34 -7.58
N LYS A 54 -20.91 3.87 -8.14
CA LYS A 54 -21.95 4.64 -7.42
C LYS A 54 -21.44 5.96 -6.82
N GLY A 55 -20.51 6.65 -7.49
CA GLY A 55 -20.00 7.95 -7.04
C GLY A 55 -19.11 7.90 -5.79
N ARG A 56 -18.71 6.70 -5.35
CA ARG A 56 -17.80 6.54 -4.21
C ARG A 56 -16.38 6.91 -4.60
N THR A 57 -15.61 7.46 -3.67
CA THR A 57 -14.19 7.75 -3.86
C THR A 57 -13.38 6.90 -2.89
N PHE A 58 -12.27 6.35 -3.35
CA PHE A 58 -11.39 5.50 -2.55
C PHE A 58 -10.01 6.15 -2.45
N ALA A 59 -9.53 6.32 -1.22
CA ALA A 59 -8.14 6.71 -0.94
C ALA A 59 -7.21 5.51 -1.18
N TYR A 60 -6.03 5.76 -1.73
CA TYR A 60 -5.01 4.74 -1.95
C TYR A 60 -3.62 5.38 -2.06
N LEU A 61 -2.57 4.58 -1.83
CA LEU A 61 -1.21 4.96 -2.20
C LEU A 61 -0.87 4.44 -3.60
N GLU A 62 -0.28 5.30 -4.42
CA GLU A 62 0.28 4.92 -5.71
C GLU A 62 1.46 3.96 -5.54
N GLY A 63 1.69 3.11 -6.55
CA GLY A 63 2.78 2.13 -6.51
C GLY A 63 4.16 2.79 -6.35
N ARG A 64 4.40 3.86 -7.11
CA ARG A 64 5.63 4.66 -7.00
C ARG A 64 5.79 5.25 -5.61
N THR A 65 4.74 5.87 -5.06
CA THR A 65 4.76 6.42 -3.69
C THR A 65 5.09 5.38 -2.63
N ALA A 66 4.54 4.17 -2.74
CA ALA A 66 4.87 3.08 -1.81
C ALA A 66 6.36 2.66 -1.90
N ILE A 67 6.92 2.59 -3.10
CA ILE A 67 8.35 2.31 -3.34
C ILE A 67 9.22 3.43 -2.76
N ASP A 68 8.86 4.69 -3.01
CA ASP A 68 9.60 5.86 -2.53
C ASP A 68 9.57 5.93 -1.00
N GLN A 69 8.42 5.62 -0.37
CA GLN A 69 8.34 5.48 1.09
C GLN A 69 9.23 4.36 1.62
N ALA A 70 9.27 3.20 0.95
CA ALA A 70 10.15 2.11 1.36
C ALA A 70 11.64 2.51 1.26
N ASN A 71 12.04 3.19 0.19
CA ASN A 71 13.38 3.75 0.05
C ASN A 71 13.71 4.79 1.13
N ARG A 72 12.76 5.67 1.46
CA ARG A 72 12.92 6.70 2.51
C ARG A 72 13.04 6.11 3.91
N ILE A 73 12.28 5.06 4.20
CA ILE A 73 12.14 4.48 5.54
C ILE A 73 13.22 3.44 5.78
N PHE A 74 13.34 2.45 4.90
CA PHE A 74 14.28 1.33 5.05
C PHE A 74 15.66 1.62 4.45
N GLY A 75 15.78 2.66 3.63
CA GLY A 75 17.00 3.01 2.90
C GLY A 75 17.05 2.33 1.53
N PHE A 76 17.63 3.03 0.55
CA PHE A 76 17.90 2.43 -0.76
C PHE A 76 18.86 1.24 -0.61
N GLY A 77 18.47 0.07 -1.12
CA GLY A 77 19.18 -1.19 -0.92
C GLY A 77 18.97 -1.85 0.45
N GLY A 78 18.21 -1.23 1.35
CA GLY A 78 17.87 -1.76 2.68
C GLY A 78 16.59 -2.61 2.71
N TRP A 79 15.94 -2.80 1.57
CA TRP A 79 14.77 -3.64 1.42
C TRP A 79 14.73 -4.25 0.02
N GLY A 80 13.91 -5.28 -0.17
CA GLY A 80 13.68 -5.88 -1.48
C GLY A 80 12.35 -6.60 -1.53
N TRP A 81 11.98 -7.04 -2.73
CA TRP A 81 10.80 -7.88 -2.92
C TRP A 81 11.02 -8.88 -4.06
N GLU A 82 10.30 -9.99 -4.00
CA GLU A 82 10.31 -11.04 -5.00
C GLU A 82 8.88 -11.46 -5.35
N LEU A 83 8.69 -11.86 -6.61
CA LEU A 83 7.49 -12.54 -7.04
C LEU A 83 7.57 -14.00 -6.59
N LEU A 84 6.52 -14.48 -5.92
CA LEU A 84 6.40 -15.88 -5.52
C LEU A 84 5.56 -16.63 -6.56
N GLY A 85 6.24 -17.42 -7.40
CA GLY A 85 5.62 -18.17 -8.49
C GLY A 85 5.21 -17.29 -9.67
N ASP A 86 4.35 -17.83 -10.53
CA ASP A 86 3.91 -17.13 -11.73
C ASP A 86 2.69 -16.24 -11.48
N VAL A 87 2.59 -15.17 -12.27
CA VAL A 87 1.35 -14.39 -12.36
C VAL A 87 0.28 -15.26 -13.01
N THR A 88 -0.85 -15.43 -12.32
CA THR A 88 -1.92 -16.36 -12.70
C THR A 88 -3.09 -15.60 -13.32
N LEU A 89 -3.53 -16.00 -14.52
CA LEU A 89 -4.80 -15.58 -15.09
C LEU A 89 -5.95 -16.31 -14.37
N ARG A 90 -6.92 -15.54 -13.89
CA ARG A 90 -8.15 -15.99 -13.22
C ARG A 90 -9.31 -15.68 -14.15
N GLU A 91 -10.07 -16.71 -14.53
CA GLU A 91 -11.21 -16.57 -15.43
C GLU A 91 -12.47 -17.13 -14.77
N SER A 92 -13.59 -16.44 -14.96
CA SER A 92 -14.91 -16.96 -14.61
C SER A 92 -15.93 -16.50 -15.64
N GLU A 93 -16.86 -17.38 -15.97
CA GLU A 93 -17.97 -17.06 -16.87
C GLU A 93 -19.29 -17.20 -16.10
N SER A 94 -20.20 -16.26 -16.30
CA SER A 94 -21.55 -16.30 -15.75
C SER A 94 -22.55 -16.03 -16.85
N VAL A 95 -23.67 -16.74 -16.84
CA VAL A 95 -24.76 -16.56 -17.81
C VAL A 95 -25.94 -15.96 -17.07
N ASP A 96 -26.45 -14.83 -17.56
CA ASP A 96 -27.68 -14.25 -17.06
C ASP A 96 -28.85 -15.17 -17.44
N GLN A 97 -29.51 -15.75 -16.43
CA GLN A 97 -30.58 -16.73 -16.64
C GLN A 97 -31.84 -16.13 -17.30
N LYS A 98 -32.00 -14.81 -17.29
CA LYS A 98 -33.18 -14.12 -17.89
C LYS A 98 -32.91 -13.67 -19.31
N THR A 99 -31.72 -13.16 -19.59
CA THR A 99 -31.37 -12.61 -20.91
C THR A 99 -30.58 -13.59 -21.78
N GLY A 100 -30.01 -14.64 -21.20
CA GLY A 100 -29.06 -15.53 -21.86
C GLY A 100 -27.69 -14.90 -22.12
N GLU A 101 -27.45 -13.68 -21.62
CA GLU A 101 -26.20 -12.95 -21.83
C GLU A 101 -25.05 -13.59 -21.04
N THR A 102 -23.97 -13.95 -21.74
CA THR A 102 -22.75 -14.47 -21.13
C THR A 102 -21.82 -13.33 -20.75
N ARG A 103 -21.50 -13.23 -19.46
CA ARG A 103 -20.50 -12.30 -18.91
C ARG A 103 -19.24 -13.07 -18.54
N ARG A 104 -18.15 -12.71 -19.20
CA ARG A 104 -16.81 -13.19 -18.88
C ARG A 104 -16.12 -12.20 -17.96
N PHE A 105 -15.40 -12.73 -16.99
CA PHE A 105 -14.56 -11.98 -16.09
C PHE A 105 -13.16 -12.57 -16.14
N ARG A 106 -12.18 -11.71 -16.38
CA ARG A 106 -10.76 -12.03 -16.38
C ARG A 106 -10.02 -11.10 -15.45
N ALA A 107 -9.04 -11.66 -14.76
CA ALA A 107 -8.15 -10.91 -13.89
C ALA A 107 -6.81 -11.61 -13.75
N TYR A 108 -5.78 -10.86 -13.37
CA TYR A 108 -4.50 -11.44 -12.99
C TYR A 108 -4.34 -11.38 -11.47
N SER A 109 -3.73 -12.43 -10.90
CA SER A 109 -3.30 -12.47 -9.51
C SER A 109 -1.81 -12.77 -9.41
N ALA A 110 -1.12 -12.10 -8.50
CA ALA A 110 0.29 -12.29 -8.21
C ALA A 110 0.52 -12.37 -6.71
N THR A 111 1.50 -13.15 -6.27
CA THR A 111 1.94 -13.19 -4.87
C THR A 111 3.29 -12.51 -4.78
N VAL A 112 3.43 -11.53 -3.90
CA VAL A 112 4.70 -10.82 -3.68
C VAL A 112 5.13 -10.98 -2.22
N ARG A 113 6.42 -11.20 -2.02
CA ARG A 113 7.07 -11.18 -0.70
C ARG A 113 8.01 -10.00 -0.62
N VAL A 114 7.84 -9.17 0.39
CA VAL A 114 8.73 -8.07 0.73
C VAL A 114 9.61 -8.50 1.90
N ALA A 115 10.91 -8.24 1.79
CA ALA A 115 11.91 -8.52 2.82
C ALA A 115 12.61 -7.23 3.24
N VAL A 116 12.71 -7.04 4.55
CA VAL A 116 13.46 -5.95 5.19
C VAL A 116 14.28 -6.58 6.32
N PRO A 117 15.61 -6.36 6.38
CA PRO A 117 16.44 -6.86 7.48
C PRO A 117 15.90 -6.43 8.85
N GLY A 118 15.98 -7.32 9.83
CA GLY A 118 15.48 -7.07 11.20
C GLY A 118 13.97 -7.26 11.38
N SER A 119 13.23 -7.72 10.36
CA SER A 119 11.79 -8.00 10.47
C SER A 119 11.34 -9.16 9.59
N SER A 120 10.31 -9.88 10.04
CA SER A 120 9.74 -10.98 9.26
C SER A 120 9.23 -10.49 7.91
N PRO A 121 9.55 -11.18 6.80
CA PRO A 121 9.01 -10.85 5.50
C PRO A 121 7.48 -10.79 5.52
N ARG A 122 6.93 -9.88 4.72
CA ARG A 122 5.49 -9.74 4.51
C ARG A 122 5.15 -10.28 3.13
N THR A 123 4.19 -11.18 3.07
CA THR A 123 3.71 -11.76 1.82
C THR A 123 2.24 -11.45 1.67
N ASP A 124 1.82 -11.01 0.48
CA ASP A 124 0.41 -10.80 0.16
C ASP A 124 0.15 -11.10 -1.32
N VAL A 125 -1.13 -11.25 -1.65
CA VAL A 125 -1.63 -11.53 -2.99
C VAL A 125 -2.28 -10.27 -3.54
N GLY A 126 -1.85 -9.83 -4.71
CA GLY A 126 -2.46 -8.75 -5.46
C GLY A 126 -3.39 -9.25 -6.54
N PHE A 127 -4.33 -8.40 -6.93
CA PHE A 127 -5.36 -8.75 -7.90
C PHE A 127 -5.73 -7.55 -8.77
N HIS A 128 -5.83 -7.76 -10.08
CA HIS A 128 -6.26 -6.71 -11.00
C HIS A 128 -7.13 -7.28 -12.13
N ALA A 129 -8.33 -6.73 -12.28
CA ALA A 129 -9.24 -7.12 -13.34
C ALA A 129 -8.78 -6.58 -14.70
N VAL A 130 -9.06 -7.34 -15.76
CA VAL A 130 -8.98 -6.88 -17.14
C VAL A 130 -10.22 -6.02 -17.38
N THR A 131 -10.02 -4.73 -17.67
CA THR A 131 -11.13 -3.79 -17.91
C THR A 131 -11.56 -3.74 -19.37
N GLU A 132 -10.64 -4.08 -20.27
CA GLU A 132 -10.84 -4.09 -21.72
C GLU A 132 -10.21 -5.38 -22.26
N GLU A 133 -10.94 -6.12 -23.09
CA GLU A 133 -10.47 -7.37 -23.71
C GLU A 133 -9.56 -7.07 -24.91
N THR A 134 -8.47 -6.36 -24.63
CA THR A 134 -7.41 -5.93 -25.56
C THR A 134 -6.04 -6.32 -25.00
N VAL A 135 -5.01 -6.31 -25.85
CA VAL A 135 -3.64 -6.61 -25.40
C VAL A 135 -3.22 -5.64 -24.28
N GLU A 136 -3.56 -4.36 -24.45
CA GLU A 136 -3.27 -3.28 -23.50
C GLU A 136 -4.02 -3.48 -22.17
N GLY A 137 -5.27 -3.95 -22.22
CA GLY A 137 -6.05 -4.25 -21.02
C GLY A 137 -5.48 -5.43 -20.24
N HIS A 138 -5.00 -6.46 -20.94
CA HIS A 138 -4.30 -7.59 -20.33
C HIS A 138 -2.94 -7.18 -19.74
N GLU A 139 -2.15 -6.39 -20.47
CA GLU A 139 -0.86 -5.86 -20.01
C GLU A 139 -1.03 -5.00 -18.75
N THR A 140 -2.04 -4.11 -18.75
CA THR A 140 -2.37 -3.25 -17.61
C THR A 140 -2.75 -4.08 -16.39
N ALA A 141 -3.58 -5.10 -16.55
CA ALA A 141 -3.99 -5.96 -15.46
C ALA A 141 -2.84 -6.83 -14.93
N PHE A 142 -1.99 -7.35 -15.82
CA PHE A 142 -0.81 -8.12 -15.44
C PHE A 142 0.17 -7.28 -14.59
N LYS A 143 0.53 -6.09 -15.06
CA LYS A 143 1.41 -5.16 -14.31
C LYS A 143 0.72 -4.67 -13.02
N GLY A 144 -0.57 -4.43 -13.10
CA GLY A 144 -1.40 -3.95 -12.00
C GLY A 144 -1.48 -4.93 -10.84
N CYS A 145 -1.61 -6.24 -11.08
CA CYS A 145 -1.72 -7.22 -9.99
C CYS A 145 -0.41 -7.38 -9.21
N VAL A 146 0.74 -7.28 -9.88
CA VAL A 146 2.06 -7.30 -9.22
C VAL A 146 2.23 -6.06 -8.35
N THR A 147 1.86 -4.88 -8.89
CA THR A 147 1.91 -3.62 -8.14
C THR A 147 0.97 -3.65 -6.93
N ASP A 148 -0.23 -4.21 -7.08
CA ASP A 148 -1.19 -4.39 -5.99
C ASP A 148 -0.62 -5.31 -4.89
N ALA A 149 -0.02 -6.45 -5.27
CA ALA A 149 0.59 -7.40 -4.34
C ALA A 149 1.72 -6.74 -3.52
N LEU A 150 2.59 -5.99 -4.20
CA LEU A 150 3.69 -5.25 -3.55
C LEU A 150 3.16 -4.25 -2.53
N LYS A 151 2.17 -3.43 -2.89
CA LYS A 151 1.58 -2.46 -1.96
C LYS A 151 0.93 -3.12 -0.76
N ARG A 152 0.23 -4.23 -0.97
CA ARG A 152 -0.43 -4.99 0.10
C ARG A 152 0.60 -5.63 1.05
N ALA A 153 1.68 -6.19 0.53
CA ALA A 153 2.78 -6.69 1.34
C ALA A 153 3.46 -5.58 2.16
N LEU A 154 3.74 -4.42 1.53
CA LEU A 154 4.31 -3.24 2.22
C LEU A 154 3.41 -2.71 3.33
N ARG A 155 2.08 -2.75 3.14
CA ARG A 155 1.09 -2.36 4.16
C ARG A 155 1.30 -3.09 5.50
N GLY A 156 1.82 -4.31 5.47
CA GLY A 156 2.16 -5.10 6.66
C GLY A 156 3.27 -4.51 7.54
N TYR A 157 3.91 -3.42 7.12
CA TYR A 157 4.90 -2.67 7.92
C TYR A 157 4.32 -1.45 8.64
N GLY A 158 3.09 -1.03 8.34
CA GLY A 158 2.38 -0.02 9.13
C GLY A 158 1.84 1.17 8.34
N GLU A 159 1.59 2.26 9.05
CA GLU A 159 0.78 3.38 8.57
C GLU A 159 1.39 4.13 7.39
N GLN A 160 2.72 4.23 7.35
CA GLN A 160 3.46 4.84 6.24
C GLN A 160 3.19 4.19 4.88
N PHE A 161 2.67 2.96 4.86
CA PHE A 161 2.27 2.24 3.65
C PHE A 161 0.75 2.13 3.49
N GLY A 162 0.00 3.03 4.14
CA GLY A 162 -1.43 3.21 3.93
C GLY A 162 -2.31 2.19 4.63
N ASN A 163 -1.88 1.68 5.80
CA ASN A 163 -2.67 0.70 6.53
C ASN A 163 -4.03 1.27 7.00
N SER A 164 -4.09 2.52 7.47
CA SER A 164 -5.35 3.18 7.87
C SER A 164 -6.32 3.40 6.70
N LEU A 165 -5.81 3.50 5.47
CA LEU A 165 -6.63 3.71 4.27
C LEU A 165 -7.58 2.53 4.01
N TYR A 166 -7.34 1.38 4.65
CA TYR A 166 -8.10 0.13 4.52
C TYR A 166 -8.92 -0.27 5.76
N GLY A 167 -9.08 0.62 6.76
CA GLY A 167 -9.86 0.36 7.98
C GLY A 167 -11.39 0.51 7.82
N ASP A 168 -12.15 0.07 8.84
CA ASP A 168 -13.62 0.01 8.95
C ASP A 168 -14.36 1.38 8.94
N GLY A 169 -13.84 2.37 8.23
CA GLY A 169 -14.66 3.50 7.82
C GLY A 169 -15.58 3.02 6.71
N ALA A 170 -16.89 2.95 6.97
CA ALA A 170 -17.90 2.80 5.92
C ALA A 170 -17.50 3.63 4.68
N PRO A 171 -17.66 3.13 3.44
CA PRO A 171 -17.43 3.95 2.26
C PRO A 171 -18.48 5.05 2.25
N GLY A 172 -18.18 6.20 2.84
CA GLY A 172 -19.21 7.13 3.29
C GLY A 172 -18.83 8.60 3.20
N ASP A 173 -17.68 9.00 3.74
CA ASP A 173 -17.28 10.41 3.64
C ASP A 173 -15.76 10.61 3.63
N VAL A 174 -15.21 10.67 2.42
CA VAL A 174 -13.80 11.04 2.20
C VAL A 174 -13.57 12.55 2.28
N ALA A 175 -14.63 13.36 2.36
CA ALA A 175 -14.52 14.81 2.28
C ALA A 175 -13.65 15.41 3.40
N PRO A 176 -13.73 14.96 4.67
CA PRO A 176 -12.82 15.45 5.71
C PRO A 176 -11.35 15.17 5.38
N ALA A 177 -11.02 13.99 4.83
CA ALA A 177 -9.65 13.67 4.43
C ALA A 177 -9.19 14.54 3.27
N LEU A 178 -10.02 14.68 2.23
CA LEU A 178 -9.72 15.52 1.07
C LEU A 178 -9.46 16.99 1.47
N ARG A 179 -10.27 17.54 2.40
CA ARG A 179 -10.10 18.91 2.90
C ARG A 179 -8.78 19.08 3.63
N ARG A 180 -8.43 18.16 4.51
CA ARG A 180 -7.15 18.20 5.22
C ARG A 180 -5.97 18.05 4.25
N THR A 181 -6.07 17.20 3.22
CA THR A 181 -5.06 17.10 2.16
C THR A 181 -4.88 18.43 1.42
N ILE A 182 -5.97 19.12 1.04
CA ILE A 182 -5.89 20.43 0.36
C ILE A 182 -5.16 21.46 1.25
N VAL A 183 -5.50 21.52 2.54
CA VAL A 183 -4.84 22.42 3.50
C VAL A 183 -3.37 22.06 3.67
N SER A 184 -3.05 20.77 3.83
CA SER A 184 -1.68 20.26 3.98
C SER A 184 -0.81 20.61 2.76
N LEU A 185 -1.32 20.39 1.55
CA LEU A 185 -0.62 20.74 0.32
C LEU A 185 -0.43 22.25 0.15
N GLY A 186 -1.40 23.06 0.59
CA GLY A 186 -1.26 24.52 0.61
C GLY A 186 -0.16 24.97 1.58
N ARG A 187 -0.13 24.40 2.79
CA ARG A 187 0.93 24.68 3.78
C ARG A 187 2.32 24.31 3.27
N LYS A 188 2.46 23.18 2.57
CA LYS A 188 3.72 22.79 1.90
C LYS A 188 4.20 23.79 0.85
N GLN A 189 3.29 24.56 0.27
CA GLN A 189 3.59 25.65 -0.68
C GLN A 189 3.74 27.01 0.02
N GLY A 190 3.79 27.06 1.35
CA GLY A 190 3.97 28.28 2.13
C GLY A 190 2.68 29.09 2.37
N PHE A 191 1.50 28.54 2.08
CA PHE A 191 0.23 29.20 2.36
C PHE A 191 -0.29 28.85 3.76
N GLU A 192 -0.77 29.86 4.47
CA GLU A 192 -1.56 29.68 5.69
C GLU A 192 -2.95 29.12 5.36
N GLU A 193 -3.57 28.41 6.31
CA GLU A 193 -4.87 27.77 6.07
C GLU A 193 -5.97 28.75 5.63
N GLY A 194 -5.98 29.97 6.20
CA GLY A 194 -6.93 31.01 5.79
C GLY A 194 -6.78 31.41 4.32
N GLN A 195 -5.54 31.44 3.81
CA GLN A 195 -5.26 31.74 2.40
C GLN A 195 -5.68 30.58 1.49
N VAL A 196 -5.50 29.34 1.94
CA VAL A 196 -5.98 28.15 1.20
C VAL A 196 -7.51 28.14 1.10
N ARG A 197 -8.21 28.41 2.21
CA ARG A 197 -9.68 28.48 2.24
C ARG A 197 -10.22 29.58 1.33
N GLU A 198 -9.58 30.75 1.33
CA GLU A 198 -9.96 31.85 0.43
C GLU A 198 -9.72 31.52 -1.05
N ALA A 199 -8.60 30.85 -1.36
CA ALA A 199 -8.31 30.39 -2.72
C ALA A 199 -9.32 29.35 -3.22
N VAL A 200 -9.75 28.42 -2.34
CA VAL A 200 -10.82 27.46 -2.66
C VAL A 200 -12.13 28.20 -2.91
N ARG A 201 -12.54 29.09 -2.00
CA ARG A 201 -13.75 29.90 -2.14
C ARG A 201 -13.77 30.73 -3.41
N SER A 202 -12.65 31.35 -3.77
CA SER A 202 -12.51 32.13 -5.01
C SER A 202 -12.70 31.27 -6.27
N ARG A 203 -12.37 29.98 -6.20
CA ARG A 203 -12.42 29.07 -7.35
C ARG A 203 -13.74 28.30 -7.48
N THR A 204 -14.31 27.87 -6.35
CA THR A 204 -15.54 27.04 -6.31
C THR A 204 -16.79 27.87 -6.00
N GLY A 205 -16.63 29.08 -5.47
CA GLY A 205 -17.72 29.90 -4.93
C GLY A 205 -18.25 29.44 -3.57
N GLN A 206 -17.62 28.42 -2.94
CA GLN A 206 -18.09 27.77 -1.72
C GLN A 206 -17.00 27.73 -0.65
N ASP A 207 -17.38 27.70 0.63
CA ASP A 207 -16.41 27.42 1.69
C ASP A 207 -15.84 26.01 1.54
N LEU A 208 -14.57 25.79 1.92
CA LEU A 208 -13.91 24.49 1.83
C LEU A 208 -14.74 23.35 2.47
N ASP A 209 -15.40 23.64 3.60
CA ASP A 209 -16.22 22.68 4.32
C ASP A 209 -17.53 22.31 3.59
N GLU A 210 -17.96 23.13 2.64
CA GLU A 210 -19.18 22.94 1.84
C GLU A 210 -18.91 22.34 0.45
N VAL A 211 -17.64 22.33 0.00
CA VAL A 211 -17.28 21.80 -1.33
C VAL A 211 -17.60 20.30 -1.44
N PRO A 212 -18.27 19.84 -2.51
CA PRO A 212 -18.57 18.43 -2.72
C PRO A 212 -17.31 17.60 -3.04
N VAL A 213 -17.32 16.32 -2.65
CA VAL A 213 -16.21 15.37 -2.85
C VAL A 213 -15.65 15.35 -4.27
N SER A 214 -16.52 15.42 -5.28
CA SER A 214 -16.11 15.41 -6.68
C SER A 214 -15.21 16.60 -7.04
N GLU A 215 -15.52 17.78 -6.51
CA GLU A 215 -14.78 19.01 -6.79
C GLU A 215 -13.52 19.10 -5.93
N LEU A 216 -13.58 18.66 -4.67
CA LEU A 216 -12.38 18.47 -3.83
C LEU A 216 -11.34 17.57 -4.51
N THR A 217 -11.79 16.47 -5.12
CA THR A 217 -10.90 15.55 -5.85
C THR A 217 -10.26 16.23 -7.07
N SER A 218 -11.05 16.98 -7.85
CA SER A 218 -10.54 17.73 -9.01
C SER A 218 -9.57 18.85 -8.64
N LEU A 219 -9.78 19.51 -7.50
CA LEU A 219 -8.85 20.50 -6.95
C LEU A 219 -7.51 19.85 -6.60
N LEU A 220 -7.53 18.71 -5.91
CA LEU A 220 -6.30 17.97 -5.56
C LEU A 220 -5.53 17.52 -6.80
N GLU A 221 -6.20 16.95 -7.80
CA GLU A 221 -5.57 16.57 -9.06
C GLU A 221 -4.91 17.77 -9.76
N ALA A 222 -5.56 18.94 -9.71
CA ALA A 222 -5.00 20.16 -10.29
C ALA A 222 -3.78 20.68 -9.50
N MET A 223 -3.80 20.60 -8.17
CA MET A 223 -2.68 20.98 -7.31
C MET A 223 -1.49 20.03 -7.51
N ALA A 224 -1.73 18.71 -7.56
CA ALA A 224 -0.70 17.70 -7.80
C ALA A 224 -0.02 17.88 -9.16
N ARG A 225 -0.79 18.13 -10.24
CA ARG A 225 -0.21 18.44 -11.56
C ARG A 225 0.69 19.67 -11.53
N LYS A 226 0.31 20.71 -10.78
CA LYS A 226 1.09 21.96 -10.69
C LYS A 226 2.40 21.76 -9.92
N LEU A 227 2.38 20.97 -8.85
CA LEU A 227 3.59 20.58 -8.11
C LEU A 227 4.56 19.78 -8.97
N GLN A 228 4.06 18.80 -9.74
CA GLN A 228 4.88 18.02 -10.66
C GLN A 228 5.50 18.89 -11.76
N SER A 229 4.79 19.90 -12.26
CA SER A 229 5.36 20.84 -13.24
C SER A 229 6.40 21.78 -12.64
N SER A 230 6.25 22.22 -11.39
CA SER A 230 7.25 23.10 -10.75
C SER A 230 8.54 22.35 -10.40
N GLU A 231 8.44 21.09 -9.94
CA GLU A 231 9.62 20.26 -9.65
C GLU A 231 10.42 19.92 -10.93
N ALA A 232 9.74 19.75 -12.07
CA ALA A 232 10.39 19.53 -13.36
C ALA A 232 11.11 20.77 -13.93
N GLU A 233 10.73 21.97 -13.50
CA GLU A 233 11.39 23.23 -13.88
C GLU A 233 12.62 23.54 -13.00
N GLU A 234 12.70 22.96 -11.81
CA GLU A 234 13.84 23.12 -10.88
C GLU A 234 14.99 22.12 -11.10
N GLU A 235 14.84 21.09 -11.95
CA GLU A 235 15.96 20.22 -12.33
C GLU A 235 16.99 21.03 -13.15
N PRO A 236 18.24 21.24 -12.65
CA PRO A 236 19.25 21.94 -13.41
C PRO A 236 19.56 21.12 -14.65
N LYS A 237 19.45 21.73 -15.84
CA LYS A 237 20.00 21.17 -17.08
C LYS A 237 21.48 20.90 -16.84
N ALA A 238 21.82 19.61 -16.64
CA ALA A 238 23.20 19.16 -16.60
C ALA A 238 23.86 19.56 -17.92
N ALA A 239 24.83 20.46 -17.82
CA ALA A 239 25.73 20.86 -18.90
C ALA A 239 26.85 19.84 -19.05
#